data_AF-B1Y4U7-F1
#
_entry.id   AF-B1Y4U7-F1
#
_cell.length_a   1.000
_cell.length_b   1.000
_cell.length_c   1.000
_cell.angle_alpha   90.00
_cell.angle_beta   90.00
_cell.angle_gamma   90.00
#
_symmetry.space_group_name_H-M   'P 1'
#
loop_
_entity.id
_entity.type
_entity.pdbx_description
1 polymer ?
#
loop_
_entity_poly.entity_id
_entity_poly.type
_entity_poly.pdbx_seq_one_letter_code
_entity_poly.pdbx_strand_id
1 'polypeptide(L)'
;MDSMAMGKRAVPAMELLAARLPQLRSAVLCTGDGFNVCSIGVTESQLGKLAALASSLFTMGEATLSSLSDDDSTGGPPGLDVLTLEAGGSILVAVQVPHPTQPLVLMIGARSTPLGVLHLRARQSADELGRLFGAGPRLQAGRPSQPSHPMAPTATAPHPIPTRQPTHGDTAP
;
A
#
# COMPACT_ATOMS: atom_id res chain seq x y z
N MET A 1 -19.15 13.28 -7.05
CA MET A 1 -19.23 12.01 -7.81
C MET A 1 -20.12 11.08 -7.02
N ASP A 2 -21.01 10.33 -7.66
CA ASP A 2 -22.04 9.57 -6.95
C ASP A 2 -21.51 8.20 -6.50
N SER A 3 -21.14 8.08 -5.22
CA SER A 3 -20.73 6.80 -4.60
C SER A 3 -21.77 5.70 -4.81
N MET A 4 -23.05 6.06 -4.97
CA MET A 4 -24.13 5.11 -5.28
C MET A 4 -23.97 4.49 -6.67
N ALA A 5 -23.56 5.29 -7.66
CA ALA A 5 -23.32 4.81 -9.02
C ALA A 5 -22.08 3.90 -9.10
N MET A 6 -21.02 4.22 -8.35
CA MET A 6 -19.85 3.35 -8.22
C MET A 6 -20.19 2.05 -7.51
N GLY A 7 -20.97 2.13 -6.42
CA GLY A 7 -21.44 0.97 -5.67
C GLY A 7 -22.19 -0.01 -6.56
N LYS A 8 -23.18 0.47 -7.33
CA LYS A 8 -23.95 -0.36 -8.28
C LYS A 8 -23.07 -1.10 -9.29
N ARG A 9 -21.99 -0.47 -9.77
CA ARG A 9 -21.04 -1.09 -10.71
C ARG A 9 -20.12 -2.10 -10.03
N ALA A 10 -19.79 -1.89 -8.75
CA ALA A 10 -18.88 -2.72 -7.98
C ALA A 10 -19.55 -4.00 -7.45
N VAL A 11 -20.88 -3.99 -7.22
CA VAL A 11 -21.63 -5.10 -6.64
C VAL A 11 -21.34 -6.45 -7.31
N PRO A 12 -21.39 -6.60 -8.64
CA PRO A 12 -21.16 -7.91 -9.28
C PRO A 12 -19.76 -8.49 -9.00
N ALA A 13 -18.72 -7.64 -9.01
CA ALA A 13 -17.35 -8.07 -8.70
C ALA A 13 -17.20 -8.44 -7.22
N MET A 14 -17.90 -7.74 -6.33
CA MET A 14 -17.91 -8.05 -4.89
C MET A 14 -18.65 -9.36 -4.60
N GLU A 15 -19.78 -9.61 -5.26
CA GLU A 15 -20.51 -10.88 -5.15
C GLU A 15 -19.66 -12.05 -5.65
N LEU A 16 -18.94 -11.85 -6.76
CA LEU A 16 -18.02 -12.85 -7.29
C LEU A 16 -16.84 -13.12 -6.35
N LEU A 17 -16.31 -12.10 -5.68
CA LEU A 17 -15.34 -12.26 -4.59
C LEU A 17 -15.90 -13.13 -3.46
N ALA A 18 -17.13 -12.87 -3.00
CA ALA A 18 -17.78 -13.65 -1.96
C ALA A 18 -17.98 -15.12 -2.38
N ALA A 19 -18.38 -15.36 -3.65
CA ALA A 19 -18.51 -16.71 -4.19
C ALA A 19 -17.16 -17.46 -4.28
N ARG A 20 -16.07 -16.75 -4.56
CA ARG A 20 -14.70 -17.31 -4.67
C ARG A 20 -14.02 -17.53 -3.32
N LEU A 21 -14.54 -16.93 -2.25
CA LEU A 21 -14.03 -17.04 -0.87
C LEU A 21 -15.18 -17.42 0.09
N PRO A 22 -15.53 -18.70 0.22
CA PRO A 22 -16.62 -19.14 1.11
C PRO A 22 -16.41 -18.78 2.60
N GLN A 23 -15.16 -18.54 3.00
CA GLN A 23 -14.79 -18.14 4.36
C GLN A 23 -14.69 -16.61 4.54
N LEU A 24 -15.03 -15.83 3.51
CA LEU A 24 -15.13 -14.37 3.59
C LEU A 24 -16.18 -14.00 4.63
N ARG A 25 -15.78 -13.16 5.58
CA ARG A 25 -16.66 -12.62 6.62
C ARG A 25 -17.09 -11.20 6.30
N SER A 26 -16.19 -10.41 5.73
CA SER A 26 -16.47 -9.04 5.35
C SER A 26 -15.71 -8.67 4.09
N ALA A 27 -16.31 -7.80 3.29
CA ALA A 27 -15.61 -7.05 2.25
C ALA A 27 -16.17 -5.63 2.24
N VAL A 28 -15.30 -4.63 2.19
CA VAL A 28 -15.65 -3.20 2.14
C VAL A 28 -14.80 -2.57 1.05
N LEU A 29 -15.46 -1.97 0.07
CA LEU A 29 -14.83 -1.07 -0.88
C LEU A 29 -15.14 0.35 -0.43
N CYS A 30 -14.09 1.13 -0.19
CA CYS A 30 -14.20 2.52 0.17
C CYS A 30 -13.23 3.38 -0.62
N THR A 31 -13.43 4.67 -0.56
CA THR A 31 -12.50 5.67 -1.05
C THR A 31 -11.32 5.83 -0.09
N GLY A 32 -10.22 6.43 -0.55
CA GLY A 32 -9.03 6.64 0.29
C GLY A 32 -9.26 7.57 1.49
N ASP A 33 -10.29 8.41 1.44
CA ASP A 33 -10.78 9.27 2.54
C ASP A 33 -11.84 8.60 3.42
N GLY A 34 -12.19 7.32 3.16
CA GLY A 34 -13.02 6.51 4.04
C GLY A 34 -14.53 6.59 3.78
N PHE A 35 -14.98 7.09 2.62
CA PHE A 35 -16.38 6.98 2.21
C PHE A 35 -16.68 5.58 1.66
N ASN A 36 -17.75 4.98 2.15
CA ASN A 36 -18.19 3.68 1.66
C ASN A 36 -18.71 3.74 0.21
N VAL A 37 -18.30 2.77 -0.60
CA VAL A 37 -18.78 2.55 -1.97
C VAL A 37 -19.70 1.32 -2.01
N CYS A 38 -19.24 0.18 -1.48
CA CYS A 38 -20.06 -1.03 -1.34
C CYS A 38 -19.47 -2.00 -0.31
N SER A 39 -20.29 -2.89 0.24
CA SER A 39 -19.86 -3.86 1.24
C SER A 39 -20.66 -5.17 1.22
N ILE A 40 -20.04 -6.24 1.70
CA ILE A 40 -20.64 -7.56 1.91
C ILE A 40 -20.31 -8.04 3.32
N GLY A 41 -21.29 -8.63 4.01
CA GLY A 41 -21.08 -9.26 5.32
C GLY A 41 -20.84 -8.29 6.47
N VAL A 42 -21.21 -7.03 6.31
CA VAL A 42 -21.00 -5.95 7.29
C VAL A 42 -22.35 -5.28 7.58
N THR A 43 -22.64 -4.99 8.86
CA THR A 43 -23.84 -4.23 9.24
C THR A 43 -23.64 -2.73 8.98
N GLU A 44 -24.72 -1.98 8.84
CA GLU A 44 -24.65 -0.52 8.64
C GLU A 44 -23.86 0.20 9.74
N SER A 45 -24.02 -0.24 11.00
CA SER A 45 -23.28 0.29 12.16
C SER A 45 -21.78 -0.01 12.18
N GLN A 46 -21.34 -1.03 11.43
CA GLN A 46 -19.94 -1.42 11.29
C GLN A 46 -19.30 -0.80 10.05
N LEU A 47 -20.09 -0.55 9.01
CA LEU A 47 -19.62 -0.14 7.70
C LEU A 47 -18.82 1.16 7.73
N GLY A 48 -19.37 2.21 8.33
CA GLY A 48 -18.67 3.48 8.47
C GLY A 48 -17.37 3.36 9.27
N LYS A 49 -17.35 2.49 10.29
CA LYS A 49 -16.16 2.24 11.11
C LYS A 49 -15.08 1.53 10.31
N LEU A 50 -15.43 0.51 9.52
CA LEU A 50 -14.48 -0.23 8.70
C LEU A 50 -13.92 0.63 7.56
N ALA A 51 -14.74 1.45 6.91
CA ALA A 51 -14.27 2.37 5.87
C ALA A 51 -13.31 3.43 6.42
N ALA A 52 -13.64 4.04 7.57
CA ALA A 52 -12.74 4.99 8.25
C ALA A 52 -11.44 4.32 8.72
N LEU A 53 -11.54 3.09 9.24
CA LEU A 53 -10.39 2.29 9.67
C LEU A 53 -9.48 1.96 8.48
N ALA A 54 -10.04 1.62 7.31
CA ALA A 54 -9.27 1.37 6.09
C ALA A 54 -8.42 2.57 5.70
N SER A 55 -9.05 3.75 5.62
CA SER A 55 -8.36 5.01 5.31
C SER A 55 -7.25 5.33 6.32
N SER A 56 -7.54 5.16 7.61
CA SER A 56 -6.57 5.42 8.69
C SER A 56 -5.37 4.48 8.62
N LEU A 57 -5.59 3.19 8.42
CA LEU A 57 -4.52 2.19 8.31
C LEU A 57 -3.62 2.44 7.09
N PHE A 58 -4.21 2.82 5.95
CA PHE A 58 -3.42 3.21 4.79
C PHE A 58 -2.58 4.44 5.06
N THR A 59 -3.17 5.49 5.64
CA THR A 59 -2.43 6.71 6.00
C THR A 59 -1.27 6.42 6.95
N MET A 60 -1.49 5.57 7.96
CA MET A 60 -0.44 5.13 8.88
C MET A 60 0.66 4.32 8.17
N GLY A 61 0.28 3.42 7.25
CA GLY A 61 1.23 2.63 6.49
C GLY A 61 2.07 3.50 5.53
N GLU A 62 1.46 4.48 4.87
CA GLU A 62 2.16 5.47 4.04
C GLU A 62 3.16 6.29 4.87
N ALA A 63 2.75 6.79 6.04
CA ALA A 63 3.65 7.51 6.95
C ALA A 63 4.81 6.62 7.44
N THR A 64 4.54 5.34 7.68
CA THR A 64 5.57 4.36 8.05
C THR A 64 6.55 4.15 6.90
N LEU A 65 6.07 3.96 5.66
CA LEU A 65 6.91 3.82 4.48
C LEU A 65 7.75 5.07 4.20
N SER A 66 7.17 6.26 4.37
CA SER A 66 7.89 7.52 4.24
C SER A 66 9.02 7.66 5.26
N SER A 67 8.90 7.05 6.43
CA SER A 67 9.96 7.06 7.46
C SER A 67 11.08 6.04 7.17
N LEU A 68 10.82 5.07 6.30
CA LEU A 68 11.74 4.01 5.89
C LEU A 68 12.42 4.29 4.54
N SER A 69 11.92 5.25 3.79
CA SER A 69 12.46 5.63 2.47
C SER A 69 13.57 6.65 2.67
N ASP A 70 14.78 6.34 2.22
CA ASP A 70 15.86 7.31 2.16
C ASP A 70 15.51 8.41 1.14
N ASP A 71 15.79 9.67 1.48
CA ASP A 71 15.46 10.89 0.72
C ASP A 71 16.13 10.97 -0.67
N ASP A 72 16.93 9.96 -1.04
CA ASP A 72 17.75 9.90 -2.27
C ASP A 72 17.04 9.26 -3.47
N SER A 73 15.81 8.76 -3.32
CA SER A 73 15.04 8.28 -4.47
C SER A 73 14.40 9.44 -5.24
N THR A 74 14.92 9.71 -6.43
CA THR A 74 14.40 10.65 -7.46
C THR A 74 12.99 10.32 -7.99
N GLY A 75 12.32 9.32 -7.43
CA GLY A 75 10.89 9.07 -7.57
C GLY A 75 10.28 9.09 -6.18
N GLY A 76 9.20 9.86 -6.00
CA GLY A 76 8.57 10.09 -4.69
C GLY A 76 8.25 8.82 -3.88
N PRO A 77 7.84 8.98 -2.61
CA PRO A 77 7.75 7.87 -1.67
C PRO A 77 6.89 6.72 -2.23
N PRO A 78 7.34 5.46 -2.07
CA PRO A 78 6.60 4.31 -2.55
C PRO A 78 5.25 4.23 -1.84
N GLY A 79 4.16 4.22 -2.61
CA GLY A 79 2.82 4.07 -2.07
C GLY A 79 2.60 2.69 -1.43
N LEU A 80 1.83 2.65 -0.35
CA LEU A 80 1.38 1.41 0.29
C LEU A 80 0.38 0.71 -0.64
N ASP A 81 0.77 -0.46 -1.14
CA ASP A 81 -0.10 -1.24 -2.02
C ASP A 81 -1.07 -2.16 -1.27
N VAL A 82 -0.59 -2.75 -0.17
CA VAL A 82 -1.27 -3.81 0.57
C VAL A 82 -0.92 -3.69 2.05
N LEU A 83 -1.91 -3.94 2.89
CA LEU A 83 -1.79 -3.98 4.33
C LEU A 83 -2.54 -5.19 4.87
N THR A 84 -1.92 -5.90 5.82
CA THR A 84 -2.47 -7.11 6.43
C THR A 84 -2.49 -6.97 7.95
N LEU A 85 -3.62 -7.31 8.55
CA LEU A 85 -3.76 -7.49 9.99
C LEU A 85 -4.19 -8.92 10.29
N GLU A 86 -3.58 -9.54 11.28
CA GLU A 86 -3.96 -10.84 11.78
C GLU A 86 -4.22 -10.76 13.29
N ALA A 87 -5.38 -11.25 13.72
CA ALA A 87 -5.74 -11.32 15.13
C ALA A 87 -6.74 -12.45 15.39
N GLY A 88 -6.48 -13.30 16.38
CA GLY A 88 -7.44 -14.31 16.85
C GLY A 88 -7.92 -15.27 15.77
N GLY A 89 -7.06 -15.64 14.82
CA GLY A 89 -7.38 -16.50 13.67
C GLY A 89 -8.23 -15.82 12.58
N SER A 90 -8.44 -14.50 12.69
CA SER A 90 -9.01 -13.66 11.65
C SER A 90 -7.90 -12.91 10.94
N ILE A 91 -8.00 -12.84 9.62
CA ILE A 91 -7.06 -12.11 8.78
C ILE A 91 -7.86 -11.07 8.01
N LEU A 92 -7.33 -9.85 8.00
CA LEU A 92 -7.85 -8.73 7.25
C LEU A 92 -6.77 -8.26 6.28
N VAL A 93 -7.12 -8.18 5.00
CA VAL A 93 -6.23 -7.73 3.93
C VAL A 93 -6.89 -6.52 3.28
N ALA A 94 -6.18 -5.42 3.23
CA ALA A 94 -6.61 -4.21 2.55
C ALA A 94 -5.66 -3.91 1.39
N VAL A 95 -6.21 -3.67 0.20
CA VAL A 95 -5.45 -3.45 -1.03
C VAL A 95 -5.92 -2.19 -1.74
N GLN A 96 -4.99 -1.45 -2.35
CA GLN A 96 -5.39 -0.37 -3.25
C GLN A 96 -6.07 -0.93 -4.51
N VAL A 97 -7.19 -0.31 -4.87
CA VAL A 97 -7.91 -0.57 -6.11
C VAL A 97 -7.57 0.54 -7.11
N PRO A 98 -7.03 0.21 -8.30
CA PRO A 98 -6.75 1.20 -9.32
C PRO A 98 -8.01 1.96 -9.73
N HIS A 99 -7.95 3.28 -9.76
CA HIS A 99 -9.08 4.12 -10.19
C HIS A 99 -8.55 5.43 -10.77
N PRO A 100 -9.14 5.95 -11.88
CA PRO A 100 -8.55 7.03 -12.67
C PRO A 100 -8.47 8.38 -11.95
N THR A 101 -9.38 8.66 -11.01
CA THR A 101 -9.53 10.00 -10.43
C THR A 101 -9.32 10.07 -8.93
N GLN A 102 -9.26 8.95 -8.22
CA GLN A 102 -9.17 8.91 -6.76
C GLN A 102 -8.67 7.55 -6.28
N PRO A 103 -7.97 7.47 -5.13
CA PRO A 103 -7.62 6.19 -4.53
C PRO A 103 -8.87 5.47 -4.01
N LEU A 104 -8.92 4.17 -4.24
CA LEU A 104 -9.91 3.26 -3.67
C LEU A 104 -9.18 2.18 -2.86
N VAL A 105 -9.84 1.68 -1.84
CA VAL A 105 -9.32 0.61 -0.97
C VAL A 105 -10.36 -0.49 -0.87
N LEU A 106 -9.95 -1.72 -1.19
CA LEU A 106 -10.72 -2.92 -0.92
C LEU A 106 -10.16 -3.59 0.33
N MET A 107 -10.96 -3.65 1.38
CA MET A 107 -10.66 -4.35 2.61
C MET A 107 -11.49 -5.63 2.69
N ILE A 108 -10.84 -6.78 2.85
CA ILE A 108 -11.49 -8.08 3.01
C ILE A 108 -11.06 -8.74 4.31
N GLY A 109 -12.02 -9.34 5.00
CA GLY A 109 -11.81 -10.09 6.24
C GLY A 109 -12.25 -11.53 6.08
N ALA A 110 -11.42 -12.48 6.49
CA ALA A 110 -11.73 -13.90 6.48
C ALA A 110 -11.24 -14.58 7.76
N ARG A 111 -11.79 -15.75 8.05
CA ARG A 111 -11.37 -16.59 9.19
C ARG A 111 -11.02 -17.99 8.67
N SER A 112 -9.95 -18.58 9.20
CA SER A 112 -9.49 -19.93 8.80
C SER A 112 -9.07 -20.06 7.34
N THR A 113 -8.83 -18.94 6.65
CA THR A 113 -8.34 -18.90 5.26
C THR A 113 -6.83 -18.69 5.27
N PRO A 114 -6.05 -19.46 4.48
CA PRO A 114 -4.61 -19.21 4.35
C PRO A 114 -4.34 -17.80 3.84
N LEU A 115 -3.40 -17.09 4.47
CA LEU A 115 -3.05 -15.71 4.14
C LEU A 115 -2.74 -15.50 2.66
N GLY A 116 -1.99 -16.41 2.05
CA GLY A 116 -1.66 -16.35 0.61
C GLY A 116 -2.88 -16.42 -0.31
N VAL A 117 -3.90 -17.23 0.05
CA VAL A 117 -5.16 -17.29 -0.70
C VAL A 117 -5.91 -15.98 -0.56
N LEU A 118 -5.97 -15.42 0.64
CA LEU A 118 -6.66 -14.15 0.89
C LEU A 118 -6.01 -13.00 0.11
N HIS A 119 -4.68 -12.90 0.11
CA HIS A 119 -3.95 -11.91 -0.69
C HIS A 119 -4.19 -12.06 -2.19
N LEU A 120 -4.09 -13.28 -2.71
CA LEU A 120 -4.33 -13.55 -4.13
C LEU A 120 -5.72 -13.08 -4.54
N ARG A 121 -6.74 -13.40 -3.73
CA ARG A 121 -8.12 -13.01 -4.00
C ARG A 121 -8.35 -11.52 -3.85
N ALA A 122 -7.76 -10.87 -2.85
CA ALA A 122 -7.81 -9.42 -2.69
C ALA A 122 -7.26 -8.70 -3.93
N ARG A 123 -6.06 -9.11 -4.40
CA ARG A 123 -5.41 -8.55 -5.60
C ARG A 123 -6.25 -8.78 -6.85
N GLN A 124 -6.71 -10.01 -7.08
CA GLN A 124 -7.56 -10.33 -8.24
C GLN A 124 -8.83 -9.48 -8.28
N SER A 125 -9.49 -9.32 -7.13
CA SER A 125 -10.70 -8.49 -7.04
C SER A 125 -10.40 -7.00 -7.21
N ALA A 126 -9.26 -6.51 -6.70
CA ALA A 126 -8.85 -5.13 -6.90
C ALA A 126 -8.56 -4.83 -8.38
N ASP A 127 -7.91 -5.74 -9.10
CA ASP A 127 -7.66 -5.60 -10.53
C ASP A 127 -8.98 -5.64 -11.34
N GLU A 128 -9.89 -6.55 -10.97
CA GLU A 128 -11.22 -6.66 -11.58
C GLU A 128 -12.04 -5.38 -11.39
N LEU A 129 -12.09 -4.86 -10.16
CA LEU A 129 -12.72 -3.57 -9.84
C LEU A 129 -12.07 -2.42 -10.59
N GLY A 130 -10.73 -2.38 -10.67
CA GLY A 130 -10.02 -1.33 -11.39
C GLY A 130 -10.38 -1.28 -12.87
N ARG A 131 -10.43 -2.45 -13.53
CA ARG A 131 -10.90 -2.56 -14.92
C ARG A 131 -12.34 -2.10 -15.08
N LEU A 132 -13.22 -2.47 -14.14
CA LEU A 132 -14.61 -2.02 -14.15
C LEU A 132 -14.74 -0.51 -14.03
N PHE A 133 -13.84 0.16 -13.31
CA PHE A 133 -13.81 1.62 -13.19
C PHE A 133 -13.07 2.33 -14.33
N GLY A 134 -12.53 1.58 -15.30
CA GLY A 134 -11.79 2.15 -16.43
C GLY A 134 -10.34 2.52 -16.10
N ALA A 135 -9.79 2.03 -14.98
CA ALA A 135 -8.35 2.09 -14.76
C ALA A 135 -7.68 1.09 -15.72
N GLY A 136 -6.66 1.56 -16.46
CA GLY A 136 -5.78 0.68 -17.22
C GLY A 136 -5.08 -0.32 -16.29
N PRO A 137 -4.55 -1.45 -16.82
CA PRO A 137 -3.73 -2.34 -16.01
C PRO A 137 -2.63 -1.53 -15.33
N ARG A 138 -2.41 -1.73 -14.03
CA ARG A 138 -1.20 -1.22 -13.36
C ARG A 138 -0.03 -1.86 -14.10
N LEU A 139 0.57 -1.12 -15.02
CA LEU A 139 1.92 -1.37 -15.46
C LEU A 139 2.75 -1.31 -14.18
N GLN A 140 3.19 -2.47 -13.71
CA GLN A 140 4.27 -2.59 -12.76
C GLN A 140 5.32 -1.58 -13.23
N ALA A 141 5.64 -0.56 -12.43
CA ALA A 141 6.54 0.51 -12.81
C ALA A 141 7.97 -0.04 -12.96
N GLY A 142 8.20 -0.75 -14.06
CA GLY A 142 9.50 -1.11 -14.58
C GLY A 142 10.05 0.09 -15.33
N ARG A 143 10.95 0.81 -14.66
CA ARG A 143 12.04 1.66 -15.16
C ARG A 143 11.89 2.26 -16.57
N PRO A 144 11.97 3.59 -16.74
CA PRO A 144 12.54 4.11 -17.97
C PRO A 144 14.01 3.69 -18.03
N SER A 145 14.35 2.89 -19.05
CA SER A 145 15.73 2.61 -19.45
C SER A 145 16.42 3.92 -19.82
N GLN A 146 17.32 4.40 -18.96
CA GLN A 146 18.18 5.55 -19.28
C GLN A 146 19.13 5.18 -20.43
N PRO A 147 19.36 6.10 -21.39
CA PRO A 147 20.38 5.93 -22.40
C PRO A 147 21.77 6.05 -21.76
N SER A 148 22.64 5.11 -22.10
CA SER A 148 24.05 5.07 -21.73
C SER A 148 24.77 6.35 -22.16
N HIS A 149 25.18 7.17 -21.20
CA HIS A 149 26.13 8.27 -21.44
C HIS A 149 27.54 7.90 -20.96
N PRO A 150 28.58 8.42 -21.65
CA PRO A 150 29.92 7.86 -21.63
C PRO A 150 30.72 8.29 -20.40
N MET A 151 31.59 7.38 -19.98
CA MET A 151 32.55 7.49 -18.89
C MET A 151 33.58 8.59 -19.19
N ALA A 152 33.64 9.63 -18.34
CA ALA A 152 34.75 10.58 -18.27
C ALA A 152 35.52 10.35 -16.95
N PRO A 153 36.86 10.39 -16.95
CA PRO A 153 37.66 10.04 -15.78
C PRO A 153 37.88 11.25 -14.87
N THR A 154 37.47 11.15 -13.61
CA THR A 154 37.81 12.14 -12.58
C THR A 154 39.05 11.66 -11.83
N ALA A 155 40.20 12.26 -12.13
CA ALA A 155 41.40 12.17 -11.31
C ALA A 155 41.41 13.36 -10.33
N THR A 156 41.28 13.08 -9.03
CA THR A 156 41.55 14.06 -7.97
C THR A 156 42.32 13.38 -6.84
N ALA A 157 43.45 14.01 -6.49
CA ALA A 157 44.54 13.50 -5.64
C ALA A 157 44.17 13.27 -4.15
N PRO A 158 44.95 12.47 -3.39
CA PRO A 158 44.68 12.17 -2.00
C PRO A 158 45.06 13.33 -1.06
N HIS A 159 44.20 13.61 -0.08
CA HIS A 159 44.45 14.52 1.04
C HIS A 159 45.54 13.99 1.99
N PRO A 160 46.41 14.85 2.56
CA PRO A 160 47.41 14.42 3.53
C PRO A 160 46.81 14.24 4.94
N ILE A 161 47.25 13.18 5.61
CA ILE A 161 46.95 12.82 7.00
C ILE A 161 47.77 13.73 7.95
N PRO A 162 47.16 14.42 8.93
CA PRO A 162 47.93 15.12 9.96
C PRO A 162 48.39 14.16 11.07
N THR A 163 49.72 14.10 11.22
CA THR A 163 50.49 13.33 12.21
C THR A 163 50.26 13.85 13.64
N ARG A 164 50.03 12.93 14.60
CA ARG A 164 50.06 13.21 16.05
C ARG A 164 51.47 13.61 16.50
N GLN A 165 51.57 14.57 17.43
CA GLN A 165 52.74 14.74 18.30
C GLN A 165 52.29 14.81 19.77
N PRO A 166 53.04 14.21 20.73
CA PRO A 166 52.61 14.07 22.11
C PRO A 166 53.20 15.16 23.01
N THR A 167 52.47 15.58 24.06
CA THR A 167 53.05 16.35 25.17
C THR A 167 52.61 15.78 26.51
N HIS A 168 53.62 15.39 27.29
CA HIS A 168 53.61 14.95 28.69
C HIS A 168 53.14 16.03 29.68
N GLY A 169 52.69 15.58 30.86
CA GLY A 169 52.65 16.32 32.14
C GLY A 169 51.31 16.14 32.86
N ASP A 170 51.16 15.21 33.82
CA ASP A 170 51.38 15.41 35.29
C ASP A 170 50.76 16.71 35.81
N THR A 171 49.95 16.79 36.88
CA THR A 171 49.87 16.00 38.12
C THR A 171 48.58 16.44 38.85
N ALA A 172 48.01 15.56 39.68
CA ALA A 172 46.99 15.89 40.70
C ALA A 172 47.58 16.79 41.82
N PRO A 173 46.76 17.45 42.65
CA PRO A 173 46.06 16.76 43.76
C PRO A 173 44.57 17.11 43.92
#